data_AF-A0A096LMI5-F1
#
_entry.id   AF-A0A096LMI5-F1
#
_cell.length_a   1.000
_cell.length_b   1.000
_cell.length_c   1.000
_cell.angle_alpha   90.00
_cell.angle_beta   90.00
_cell.angle_gamma   90.00
#
_symmetry.space_group_name_H-M   'P 1'
#
loop_
_entity.id
_entity.type
_entity.pdbx_description
1 polymer ?
#
loop_
_entity_poly.entity_id
_entity_poly.type
_entity_poly.pdbx_seq_one_letter_code
_entity_poly.pdbx_strand_id
1 'polypeptide(L)' 'MMAHVQGGTDYSGKCIMSHSACREDAEAVAALIEEQVPQLKGKIEINDIGTLIGSHTGPGTVALFFMGDKRVD' A
#
# COMPACT_ATOMS: atom_id res chain seq x y z
N MET A 1 5.09 2.86 6.55
CA MET A 1 5.21 3.81 5.43
C MET A 1 6.00 5.05 5.84
N MET A 2 5.46 5.92 6.71
CA MET A 2 6.04 7.26 7.00
C MET A 2 7.52 7.26 7.41
N ALA A 3 8.00 6.23 8.11
CA ALA A 3 9.40 6.15 8.54
C ALA A 3 10.40 5.97 7.39
N HIS A 4 9.98 5.42 6.24
CA HIS A 4 10.86 5.00 5.15
C HIS A 4 10.30 5.32 3.77
N VAL A 5 9.35 6.24 3.66
CA VAL A 5 8.82 6.64 2.35
C VAL A 5 9.76 7.66 1.71
N GLN A 6 10.00 7.54 0.41
CA GLN A 6 10.83 8.48 -0.32
C GLN A 6 10.34 9.93 -0.11
N GLY A 7 11.22 10.84 0.32
CA GLY A 7 10.82 12.24 0.54
C GLY A 7 9.92 12.47 1.76
N GLY A 8 9.70 11.46 2.62
CA GLY A 8 8.99 11.62 3.89
C GLY A 8 7.58 12.19 3.72
N THR A 9 7.29 13.28 4.44
CA THR A 9 5.99 13.97 4.41
C THR A 9 5.65 14.59 3.06
N ASP A 10 6.64 14.80 2.20
CA ASP A 10 6.46 15.39 0.86
C ASP A 10 6.26 14.33 -0.23
N TYR A 11 6.00 13.08 0.15
CA TYR A 11 5.82 11.99 -0.79
C TYR A 11 4.65 12.25 -1.74
N SER A 12 4.96 12.32 -3.03
CA SER A 12 4.01 12.51 -4.13
C SER A 12 4.08 11.37 -5.15
N GLY A 13 4.60 10.22 -4.72
CA GLY A 13 4.68 9.02 -5.55
C GLY A 13 3.37 8.24 -5.62
N LYS A 14 3.39 7.12 -6.34
CA LYS A 14 2.25 6.21 -6.46
C LYS A 14 2.26 5.20 -5.32
N CYS A 15 1.10 4.97 -4.73
CA CYS A 15 0.84 3.82 -3.88
C CYS A 15 0.00 2.79 -4.62
N ILE A 16 0.30 1.51 -4.40
CA ILE A 16 -0.46 0.37 -4.92
C ILE A 16 -0.79 -0.53 -3.75
N MET A 17 -1.97 -1.13 -3.78
CA MET A 17 -2.41 -2.06 -2.75
C MET A 17 -2.81 -3.40 -3.36
N SER A 18 -2.67 -4.46 -2.59
CA SER A 18 -3.24 -5.75 -2.91
C SER A 18 -3.86 -6.41 -1.69
N HIS A 19 -4.85 -7.29 -1.90
CA HIS A 19 -5.49 -8.02 -0.81
C HIS A 19 -5.73 -9.49 -1.11
N SER A 20 -5.86 -10.32 -0.07
CA SER A 20 -6.26 -11.72 -0.21
C SER A 20 -7.64 -11.93 0.40
N ALA A 21 -8.68 -11.97 -0.44
CA ALA A 21 -10.07 -12.18 -0.03
C ALA A 21 -10.59 -11.22 1.08
N CYS A 22 -10.08 -9.98 1.14
CA CYS A 22 -10.46 -8.96 2.13
C CYS A 22 -10.47 -7.55 1.51
N ARG A 23 -11.30 -7.37 0.47
CA ARG A 23 -11.39 -6.12 -0.29
C ARG A 23 -11.77 -4.91 0.57
N GLU A 24 -12.74 -5.09 1.48
CA GLU A 24 -13.25 -4.02 2.35
C GLU A 24 -12.14 -3.48 3.27
N ASP A 25 -11.33 -4.37 3.85
CA ASP A 25 -10.19 -3.98 4.68
C ASP A 25 -9.16 -3.19 3.87
N ALA A 26 -8.91 -3.58 2.62
CA ALA A 26 -8.01 -2.86 1.73
C ALA A 26 -8.54 -1.46 1.38
N GLU A 27 -9.84 -1.33 1.11
CA GLU A 27 -10.46 -0.02 0.85
C GLU A 27 -10.41 0.89 2.07
N ALA A 28 -10.62 0.35 3.27
CA ALA A 28 -10.51 1.09 4.52
C ALA A 28 -9.07 1.61 4.75
N VAL A 29 -8.06 0.76 4.53
CA VAL A 29 -6.65 1.17 4.63
C VAL A 29 -6.29 2.20 3.55
N ALA A 30 -6.80 2.04 2.33
CA ALA A 30 -6.54 2.98 1.24
C ALA A 30 -7.08 4.38 1.56
N ALA A 31 -8.31 4.47 2.09
CA ALA A 31 -8.89 5.74 2.52
C ALA A 31 -8.04 6.44 3.60
N LEU A 32 -7.56 5.69 4.59
CA LEU A 32 -6.68 6.23 5.64
C LEU A 32 -5.35 6.76 5.10
N ILE A 33 -4.75 6.07 4.13
CA ILE A 33 -3.49 6.51 3.52
C ILE A 33 -3.70 7.74 2.63
N GLU A 34 -4.80 7.80 1.88
CA GLU A 34 -5.14 8.97 1.06
C GLU A 34 -5.45 10.21 1.90
N GLU A 35 -6.04 10.03 3.10
CA GLU A 35 -6.22 11.12 4.06
C GLU A 35 -4.89 11.61 4.64
N GLN A 36 -3.99 10.69 4.97
CA GLN A 36 -2.67 11.02 5.54
C GLN A 36 -1.69 11.60 4.52
N VAL A 37 -1.83 11.26 3.23
CA VAL A 37 -0.93 11.67 2.15
C VAL A 37 -1.76 12.22 0.98
N PRO A 38 -2.30 13.45 1.10
CA PRO A 38 -3.24 14.01 0.12
C PRO A 38 -2.62 14.26 -1.27
N GLN A 39 -1.29 14.34 -1.37
CA GLN A 39 -0.55 14.63 -2.59
C GLN A 39 -0.07 13.40 -3.37
N LEU A 40 -0.59 12.20 -3.04
CA LEU A 40 -0.28 10.98 -3.79
C LEU A 40 -0.55 11.15 -5.30
N LYS A 41 0.23 10.41 -6.10
CA LYS A 41 0.08 10.39 -7.56
C LYS A 41 -1.16 9.59 -7.98
N GLY A 42 -2.33 10.20 -7.79
CA GLY A 42 -3.63 9.59 -8.03
C GLY A 42 -4.12 8.72 -6.88
N LYS A 43 -5.26 8.08 -7.10
CA LYS A 43 -5.89 7.16 -6.14
C LYS A 43 -5.13 5.84 -6.05
N ILE A 44 -5.22 5.18 -4.89
CA ILE A 44 -4.57 3.88 -4.69
C ILE A 44 -5.29 2.82 -5.50
N GLU A 45 -4.56 2.18 -6.42
CA GLU A 45 -5.04 1.01 -7.15
C GLU A 45 -5.00 -0.22 -6.24
N ILE A 46 -6.14 -0.92 -6.12
CA ILE A 46 -6.28 -2.08 -5.25
C ILE A 46 -6.54 -3.32 -6.12
N ASN A 47 -5.67 -4.33 -5.98
CA ASN A 47 -5.67 -5.56 -6.79
C ASN A 47 -5.79 -6.83 -5.92
N ASP A 48 -6.12 -7.97 -6.53
CA ASP A 48 -6.08 -9.26 -5.85
C ASP A 48 -4.66 -9.79 -5.69
N ILE A 49 -4.37 -10.41 -4.54
CA ILE A 49 -3.21 -11.27 -4.33
C ILE A 49 -3.47 -12.61 -5.02
N GLY A 50 -2.61 -12.97 -5.97
CA GLY A 50 -2.71 -14.22 -6.72
C GLY A 50 -2.43 -15.48 -5.87
N THR A 51 -2.78 -16.64 -6.41
CA THR A 51 -2.79 -17.94 -5.71
C THR A 51 -1.44 -18.33 -5.10
N LEU A 52 -0.33 -18.06 -5.78
CA LEU A 52 1.01 -18.40 -5.28
C LEU A 52 1.39 -17.63 -4.02
N ILE A 53 1.05 -16.35 -3.92
CA ILE A 53 1.37 -15.54 -2.73
C ILE A 53 0.32 -15.80 -1.66
N GLY A 54 -0.96 -15.84 -2.05
CA GLY A 54 -2.08 -16.07 -1.14
C GLY A 54 -2.04 -17.41 -0.44
N SER A 55 -1.44 -18.46 -1.02
CA SER A 55 -1.26 -19.76 -0.34
C SER A 55 -0.34 -19.67 0.88
N HIS A 56 0.57 -18.69 0.92
CA HIS A 56 1.48 -18.47 2.05
C HIS A 56 0.94 -17.45 3.04
N THR A 57 0.39 -16.33 2.54
CA THR A 57 -0.06 -15.24 3.42
C THR A 57 -1.47 -15.47 3.96
N GLY A 58 -2.29 -16.25 3.25
CA GLY A 58 -3.66 -16.57 3.62
C GLY A 58 -4.67 -15.43 3.39
N PRO A 59 -5.98 -15.75 3.47
CA PRO A 59 -7.06 -14.76 3.47
C PRO A 59 -6.90 -13.71 4.58
N GLY A 60 -7.35 -12.49 4.34
CA GLY A 60 -7.22 -11.36 5.28
C GLY A 60 -5.94 -10.54 5.12
N THR A 61 -5.05 -10.92 4.20
CA THR A 61 -3.81 -10.15 3.94
C THR A 61 -4.13 -8.86 3.20
N VAL A 62 -3.67 -7.71 3.71
CA VAL A 62 -3.58 -6.43 2.99
C VAL A 62 -2.11 -6.04 2.83
N ALA A 63 -1.70 -5.73 1.60
CA ALA A 63 -0.32 -5.35 1.27
C ALA A 63 -0.29 -3.97 0.62
N LEU A 64 0.48 -3.04 1.19
CA LEU A 64 0.72 -1.70 0.65
C LEU A 64 2.13 -1.60 0.06
N PHE A 65 2.22 -1.09 -1.16
CA PHE A 65 3.46 -0.86 -1.88
C PHE A 65 3.65 0.63 -2.15
N PHE A 66 4.86 1.12 -1.87
CA PHE A 66 5.28 2.50 -2.08
C PHE A 66 6.80 2.53 -2.34
N MET A 67 7.29 3.64 -2.90
CA MET A 67 8.73 3.80 -3.07
C MET A 67 9.38 4.19 -1.74
N GLY A 68 10.29 3.35 -1.28
CA GLY A 68 11.06 3.60 -0.06
C GLY A 68 12.14 4.65 -0.27
N ASP A 69 12.62 5.22 0.83
CA ASP A 69 13.88 5.95 0.84
C ASP A 69 15.06 5.01 0.54
N LYS A 70 16.24 5.61 0.29
CA LYS A 70 17.43 4.83 0.03
C LYS A 70 17.80 4.06 1.31
N ARG A 71 17.72 2.73 1.23
CA ARG A 71 18.24 1.85 2.27
C ARG A 71 19.74 2.13 2.50
N VAL A 72 20.10 2.32 3.77
CA VAL A 72 21.48 2.41 4.22
C VAL A 72 21.74 1.14 5.04
N ASP A 73 22.69 0.34 4.61
CA ASP A 73 23.13 -0.88 5.31
C ASP A 73 24.17 -0.56 6.39
#